data_AF-A0A937P5F8-F1
#
_entry.id   AF-A0A937P5F8-F1
#
_cell.length_a   1.000
_cell.length_b   1.000
_cell.length_c   1.000
_cell.angle_alpha   90.00
_cell.angle_beta   90.00
_cell.angle_gamma   90.00
#
_symmetry.space_group_name_H-M   'P 1'
#
loop_
_entity.id
_entity.type
_entity.pdbx_description
1 polymer ?
#
loop_
_entity_poly.entity_id
_entity_poly.type
_entity_poly.pdbx_seq_one_letter_code
_entity_poly.pdbx_strand_id
1 'polypeptide(L)' 'MQINRKKLRDINQMRINKHELLFNNREKRVIDEYCKKHKINNKSRFMRESIMSVILQDYPTLFELENEKNLFNNRSAS' A
#
# COMPACT_ATOMS: atom_id res chain seq x y z
N MET A 1 -5.15 29.52 21.87
CA MET A 1 -4.12 28.60 21.34
C MET A 1 -4.49 28.27 19.90
N GLN A 2 -3.85 28.90 18.91
CA GLN A 2 -4.23 28.75 17.50
C GLN A 2 -3.73 27.41 16.97
N ILE A 3 -4.63 26.44 16.79
CA ILE A 3 -4.31 25.16 16.16
C ILE A 3 -4.05 25.42 14.67
N ASN A 4 -2.80 25.29 14.26
CA ASN A 4 -2.34 25.54 12.91
C ASN A 4 -2.99 24.52 11.93
N ARG A 5 -3.86 24.98 11.01
CA ARG A 5 -4.71 24.16 10.13
C ARG A 5 -3.95 23.15 9.24
N LYS A 6 -2.63 23.27 9.09
CA LYS A 6 -1.75 22.26 8.45
C LYS A 6 -1.65 20.93 9.22
N LYS A 7 -2.11 20.86 10.48
CA LYS A 7 -1.93 19.71 11.39
C LYS A 7 -2.97 18.59 11.29
N LEU A 8 -4.09 18.78 10.60
CA LEU A 8 -4.97 17.67 10.17
C LEU A 8 -4.60 17.31 8.73
N ARG A 9 -3.42 16.75 8.50
CA ARG A 9 -3.30 15.87 7.32
C ARG A 9 -4.30 14.75 7.59
N ASP A 10 -5.25 14.60 6.69
CA ASP A 10 -6.30 13.58 6.77
C ASP A 10 -5.68 12.28 7.29
N ILE A 11 -6.16 11.82 8.45
CA ILE A 11 -5.63 10.64 9.14
C ILE A 11 -5.67 9.42 8.21
N ASN A 12 -6.59 9.41 7.25
CA ASN A 12 -6.76 8.36 6.24
C ASN A 12 -5.63 8.36 5.20
N GLN A 13 -4.90 9.47 5.06
CA GLN A 13 -3.72 9.59 4.20
C GLN A 13 -2.41 9.32 4.96
N MET A 14 -2.48 9.10 6.27
CA MET A 14 -1.32 8.83 7.09
C MET A 14 -0.99 7.33 7.13
N ARG A 15 0.31 7.02 7.08
CA ARG A 15 0.82 5.63 7.15
C ARG A 15 0.98 5.21 8.61
N ILE A 16 -0.13 5.01 9.32
CA ILE A 16 -0.15 4.65 10.75
C ILE A 16 -0.25 3.14 11.00
N ASN A 17 -0.73 2.37 10.03
CA ASN A 17 -0.93 0.94 10.15
C ASN A 17 0.40 0.19 9.89
N LYS A 18 0.94 -0.49 10.90
CA LYS A 18 2.15 -1.31 10.79
C LYS A 18 1.80 -2.69 10.22
N HIS A 19 2.62 -3.17 9.29
CA HIS A 19 2.53 -4.51 8.73
C HIS A 19 3.92 -5.13 8.61
N GLU A 20 4.02 -6.45 8.81
CA GLU A 20 5.27 -7.21 8.74
C GLU A 20 5.14 -8.31 7.67
N LEU A 21 6.18 -8.47 6.85
CA LEU A 21 6.26 -9.51 5.83
C LEU A 21 7.48 -10.38 6.11
N LEU A 22 7.26 -11.69 6.18
CA LEU A 22 8.33 -12.67 6.30
C LEU A 22 8.65 -13.23 4.91
N PHE A 23 9.93 -13.26 4.58
CA PHE A 23 10.45 -13.83 3.34
C PHE A 23 11.37 -14.98 3.66
N ASN A 24 11.37 -16.01 2.82
CA ASN A 24 12.44 -17.00 2.87
C ASN A 24 13.76 -16.39 2.35
N ASN A 25 14.86 -17.12 2.56
CA ASN A 25 16.20 -16.66 2.18
C ASN A 25 16.32 -16.34 0.68
N ARG A 26 15.64 -17.09 -0.18
CA ARG A 26 15.71 -16.91 -1.63
C ARG A 26 14.97 -15.63 -2.06
N GLU A 27 13.75 -15.45 -1.58
CA GLU A 27 12.93 -14.25 -1.81
C GLU A 27 13.67 -13.00 -1.34
N LYS A 28 14.21 -13.04 -0.13
CA LYS A 28 14.93 -11.89 0.45
C LYS A 28 16.12 -11.49 -0.41
N ARG A 29 16.92 -12.47 -0.87
CA ARG A 29 18.07 -12.22 -1.74
C ARG A 29 17.66 -11.61 -3.07
N VAL A 30 16.59 -12.13 -3.70
CA VAL A 30 16.08 -11.60 -4.97
C VAL A 30 15.63 -10.15 -4.82
N ILE A 31 14.87 -9.85 -3.76
CA ILE A 31 14.40 -8.48 -3.46
C ILE A 31 15.59 -7.53 -3.26
N ASP A 32 16.62 -7.97 -2.53
CA ASP A 32 17.78 -7.14 -2.23
C ASP A 32 18.60 -6.81 -3.48
N GLU A 33 18.86 -7.81 -4.33
CA GLU A 33 19.56 -7.60 -5.61
C GLU A 33 18.77 -6.70 -6.56
N TYR A 34 17.45 -6.89 -6.63
CA TYR A 34 16.58 -6.01 -7.42
C TYR A 34 16.66 -4.56 -6.93
N CYS A 35 16.50 -4.35 -5.62
CA CYS A 35 16.59 -3.01 -5.04
C CYS A 35 17.95 -2.37 -5.29
N LYS A 36 19.04 -3.13 -5.19
CA LYS A 36 20.40 -2.66 -5.46
C LYS A 36 20.57 -2.24 -6.92
N LYS A 37 20.14 -3.08 -7.86
CA LYS A 37 20.23 -2.82 -9.31
C LYS A 37 19.48 -1.53 -9.70
N HIS A 38 18.31 -1.30 -9.11
CA HIS A 38 17.46 -0.16 -9.42
C HIS A 38 17.67 1.05 -8.48
N LYS A 39 18.69 1.03 -7.62
CA LYS A 39 19.00 2.11 -6.65
C LYS A 39 17.80 2.47 -5.75
N ILE A 40 17.02 1.46 -5.36
CA ILE A 40 15.87 1.61 -4.47
C ILE A 40 16.36 1.67 -3.03
N ASN A 41 16.36 2.88 -2.48
CA ASN A 41 16.84 3.13 -1.11
C ASN A 41 15.78 2.84 -0.04
N ASN A 42 14.49 2.87 -0.40
CA ASN A 42 13.38 2.66 0.54
C ASN A 42 12.56 1.43 0.13
N LYS A 43 12.91 0.28 0.72
CA LYS A 43 12.25 -1.01 0.44
C LYS A 43 10.78 -1.01 0.85
N SER A 44 10.44 -0.42 2.00
CA SER A 44 9.06 -0.34 2.47
C SER A 44 8.18 0.47 1.52
N ARG A 45 8.70 1.56 0.96
CA ARG A 45 8.02 2.34 -0.09
C ARG A 45 7.79 1.50 -1.33
N PHE A 46 8.84 0.85 -1.82
CA PHE A 46 8.78 0.01 -3.02
C PHE A 46 7.77 -1.13 -2.88
N MET A 47 7.80 -1.85 -1.75
CA MET A 47 6.87 -2.94 -1.47
C MET A 47 5.43 -2.45 -1.44
N ARG A 48 5.15 -1.35 -0.71
CA ARG A 48 3.82 -0.76 -0.65
C ARG A 48 3.33 -0.35 -2.04
N GLU A 49 4.17 0.32 -2.83
CA GLU A 49 3.81 0.75 -4.19
C GLU A 49 3.56 -0.45 -5.10
N SER A 50 4.38 -1.50 -5.00
CA SER A 50 4.21 -2.72 -5.78
C SER A 50 2.89 -3.43 -5.45
N ILE A 51 2.59 -3.61 -4.16
CA ILE A 51 1.33 -4.24 -3.71
C ILE A 51 0.12 -3.41 -4.17
N MET A 52 0.16 -2.09 -3.95
CA MET A 52 -0.93 -1.20 -4.38
C MET A 52 -1.10 -1.19 -5.90
N SER A 53 0.00 -1.22 -6.65
CA SER A 53 -0.06 -1.27 -8.12
C SER A 53 -0.78 -2.51 -8.62
N VAL A 54 -0.53 -3.68 -8.01
CA VAL A 54 -1.23 -4.92 -8.37
C VAL A 54 -2.72 -4.83 -8.05
N ILE A 55 -3.07 -4.35 -6.85
CA ILE A 55 -4.48 -4.23 -6.43
C ILE A 55 -5.25 -3.26 -7.34
N LEU A 56 -4.67 -2.09 -7.64
CA LEU A 56 -5.32 -1.07 -8.46
C LEU A 56 -5.34 -1.38 -9.95
N GLN A 57 -4.44 -2.24 -10.43
CA GLN A 57 -4.53 -2.75 -11.79
C GLN A 57 -5.80 -3.60 -11.96
N ASP A 58 -6.15 -4.42 -10.97
CA ASP A 58 -7.35 -5.25 -11.00
C ASP A 58 -8.62 -4.49 -10.59
N TYR A 59 -8.49 -3.52 -9.67
CA TYR A 59 -9.60 -2.71 -9.16
C TYR A 59 -9.26 -1.21 -9.11
N PRO A 60 -9.30 -0.50 -10.25
CA PRO A 60 -8.88 0.90 -10.34
C PRO A 60 -9.68 1.86 -9.44
N THR A 61 -10.96 1.58 -9.22
CA THR A 61 -11.89 2.44 -8.46
C THR A 61 -11.96 2.09 -6.97
N LEU A 62 -11.10 1.19 -6.46
CA LEU A 62 -11.19 0.71 -5.08
C LEU A 62 -11.01 1.84 -4.05
N PHE A 63 -10.24 2.88 -4.39
CA PHE A 63 -10.07 4.08 -3.56
C PHE A 63 -11.26 5.05 -3.60
N GLU A 64 -12.11 4.98 -4.62
CA GLU A 64 -13.28 5.86 -4.78
C GLU A 64 -14.51 5.32 -4.04
N LEU A 65 -14.46 4.05 -3.62
CA LEU A 65 -15.48 3.38 -2.81
C LEU A 65 -15.31 3.72 -1.33
N GLU A 66 -15.39 5.01 -1.00
CA GLU A 66 -15.18 5.57 0.35
C GLU A 66 -16.25 5.13 1.37
N ASN A 67 -17.35 4.53 0.91
CA ASN A 67 -18.42 4.00 1.73
C ASN A 67 -18.17 2.51 2.07
N GLU A 68 -17.41 2.31 3.15
CA GLU A 68 -16.90 1.06 3.73
C GLU A 68 -17.96 -0.02 4.06
N LYS A 69 -18.66 -0.59 3.07
CA LYS A 69 -19.39 -1.86 3.29
C LYS A 69 -19.25 -2.90 2.19
N ASN A 70 -18.76 -2.56 0.99
CA ASN A 70 -18.78 -3.48 -0.14
C ASN A 70 -17.54 -3.39 -1.06
N LEU A 71 -16.31 -3.37 -0.52
CA LEU A 71 -15.09 -3.31 -1.37
C LEU A 71 -14.99 -4.46 -2.38
N PHE A 72 -15.54 -5.65 -2.04
CA PHE A 72 -15.54 -6.83 -2.91
C PHE A 72 -16.94 -7.45 -3.09
N ASN A 73 -17.99 -6.78 -2.64
CA ASN A 73 -19.34 -7.35 -2.62
C ASN A 73 -20.03 -7.12 -3.98
N ASN A 74 -19.56 -7.82 -5.02
CA ASN A 74 -20.21 -8.01 -6.32
C ASN A 74 -19.57 -9.20 -7.08
N ARG A 75 -19.39 -10.35 -6.42
CA ARG A 75 -19.06 -11.63 -7.08
C ARG A 75 -19.84 -12.82 -6.51
N SER A 76 -21.13 -12.65 -6.33
CA SER A 76 -22.08 -13.76 -6.18
C SER A 76 -23.27 -13.53 -7.10
N ALA A 77 -23.01 -13.61 -8.40
CA ALA A 77 -24.01 -13.92 -9.41
C ALA A 77 -23.43 -15.05 -10.27
N SER A 78 -23.64 -16.28 -9.82
CA SER A 78 -23.65 -17.51 -10.62
C SER A 78 -24.79 -18.36 -10.09
#